data_AF-A0A7X7DXG5-F1
#
_entry.id   AF-A0A7X7DXG5-F1
#
_cell.length_a   1.000
_cell.length_b   1.000
_cell.length_c   1.000
_cell.angle_alpha   90.00
_cell.angle_beta   90.00
_cell.angle_gamma   90.00
#
_symmetry.space_group_name_H-M   'P 1'
#
loop_
_entity.id
_entity.type
_entity.pdbx_description
1 polymer ?
#
loop_
_entity_poly.entity_id
_entity_poly.type
_entity_poly.pdbx_seq_one_letter_code
_entity_poly.pdbx_strand_id
1 'polypeptide(L)'
;MYQVIAGTFICFGIAFSAYRKKSLTKSGLYCALGMGILLSIIGGLYFLSLLVTFFISSNLIGRFSKKMENQLARIHAKSGVRDYSQVLANGFPAFVFATIFYFTADHIYILGFATAIASSNADTWGSELGVLSKKSPVSIVTWKPIQTGLSGGITATGSLASLAGAMLIAVIFIAGYYLTYGTAEPL
;
A
#
# COMPACT_ATOMS: atom_id res chain seq x y z
N MET A 1 14.72 18.84 -9.84
CA MET A 1 15.96 18.03 -9.77
C MET A 1 16.25 17.50 -8.35
N TYR A 2 16.29 18.34 -7.31
CA TYR A 2 16.55 17.89 -5.93
C TYR A 2 15.59 16.80 -5.43
N GLN A 3 14.29 16.91 -5.74
CA GLN A 3 13.27 15.92 -5.35
C GLN A 3 13.54 14.53 -5.93
N VAL A 4 13.96 14.46 -7.19
CA VAL A 4 14.27 13.19 -7.88
C VAL A 4 15.49 12.53 -7.25
N ILE A 5 16.54 13.31 -6.96
CA ILE A 5 17.76 12.83 -6.29
C ILE A 5 17.41 12.30 -4.90
N ALA A 6 16.73 13.12 -4.09
CA ALA A 6 16.30 12.72 -2.74
C ALA A 6 15.41 11.47 -2.78
N GLY A 7 14.41 11.45 -3.67
CA GLY A 7 13.50 10.33 -3.85
C GLY A 7 14.22 9.06 -4.29
N THR A 8 15.25 9.16 -5.14
CA THR A 8 16.09 8.03 -5.54
C THR A 8 16.81 7.43 -4.33
N PHE A 9 17.48 8.26 -3.53
CA PHE A 9 18.15 7.78 -2.32
C PHE A 9 17.18 7.16 -1.31
N ILE A 10 16.00 7.77 -1.12
CA ILE A 10 14.94 7.23 -0.26
C ILE A 10 14.48 5.86 -0.77
N CYS A 11 14.20 5.72 -2.07
CA CYS A 11 13.80 4.46 -2.70
C CYS A 11 14.87 3.38 -2.51
N PHE A 12 16.14 3.71 -2.76
CA PHE A 12 17.25 2.79 -2.56
C PHE A 12 17.34 2.32 -1.11
N GLY A 13 17.33 3.25 -0.14
CA GLY A 13 17.41 2.92 1.28
C GLY A 13 16.26 2.02 1.74
N ILE A 14 15.02 2.35 1.38
CA ILE A 14 13.82 1.60 1.77
C ILE A 14 13.79 0.22 1.09
N ALA A 15 13.97 0.17 -0.23
CA ALA A 15 13.83 -1.07 -0.98
C ALA A 15 14.96 -2.05 -0.64
N PHE A 16 16.20 -1.56 -0.49
CA PHE A 16 17.33 -2.40 -0.05
C PHE A 16 17.14 -2.92 1.38
N SER A 17 16.68 -2.07 2.30
CA SER A 17 16.36 -2.49 3.68
C SER A 17 15.25 -3.54 3.71
N ALA A 18 14.21 -3.38 2.87
CA ALA A 18 13.13 -4.35 2.76
C ALA A 18 13.58 -5.68 2.15
N TYR A 19 14.45 -5.66 1.15
CA TYR A 19 15.08 -6.87 0.60
C TYR A 19 15.92 -7.59 1.67
N ARG A 20 16.77 -6.85 2.39
CA ARG A 20 17.58 -7.37 3.50
C ARG A 20 16.74 -8.01 4.61
N LYS A 21 15.58 -7.45 4.90
CA LYS A 21 14.64 -7.96 5.91
C LYS A 21 13.64 -9.00 5.35
N LYS A 22 13.87 -9.52 4.14
CA LYS A 22 13.02 -10.52 3.46
C LYS A 22 11.55 -10.09 3.32
N SER A 23 11.29 -8.79 3.17
CA SER A 23 9.97 -8.24 2.85
C SER A 23 9.76 -8.09 1.34
N LEU A 24 10.84 -8.03 0.56
CA LEU A 24 10.82 -8.05 -0.91
C LEU A 24 11.71 -9.18 -1.44
N THR A 25 11.29 -9.78 -2.55
CA THR A 25 12.15 -10.64 -3.37
C THR A 25 13.12 -9.78 -4.19
N LYS A 26 14.08 -10.40 -4.88
CA LYS A 26 14.99 -9.68 -5.79
C LYS A 26 14.22 -9.02 -6.96
N SER A 27 13.20 -9.68 -7.51
CA SER A 27 12.35 -9.09 -8.54
C SER A 27 11.48 -7.96 -7.98
N GLY A 28 10.93 -8.14 -6.78
CA GLY A 28 10.20 -7.09 -6.06
C GLY A 28 11.06 -5.84 -5.78
N LEU A 29 12.33 -6.02 -5.42
CA LEU A 29 13.30 -4.94 -5.21
C LEU A 29 13.44 -4.06 -6.46
N TYR A 30 13.79 -4.65 -7.61
CA TYR A 30 13.98 -3.88 -8.84
C TYR A 30 12.69 -3.20 -9.30
N CYS A 31 11.55 -3.90 -9.18
CA CYS A 31 10.25 -3.33 -9.52
C CYS A 31 9.90 -2.13 -8.61
N ALA A 32 10.10 -2.26 -7.30
CA ALA A 32 9.85 -1.19 -6.34
C ALA A 32 10.76 0.03 -6.56
N LEU A 33 12.05 -0.20 -6.89
CA LEU A 33 12.98 0.88 -7.26
C LEU A 33 12.52 1.61 -8.51
N GLY A 34 12.16 0.88 -9.58
CA GLY A 34 11.65 1.49 -10.82
C GLY A 34 10.39 2.30 -10.58
N MET A 35 9.39 1.72 -9.91
CA MET A 35 8.14 2.40 -9.60
C MET A 35 8.36 3.66 -8.76
N GLY A 36 9.17 3.58 -7.69
CA GLY A 36 9.42 4.70 -6.81
C GLY A 36 10.19 5.85 -7.47
N ILE A 37 11.18 5.55 -8.30
CA ILE A 37 11.94 6.56 -9.06
C ILE A 37 11.03 7.23 -10.09
N LEU A 38 10.25 6.47 -10.85
CA LEU A 38 9.33 7.04 -11.84
C LEU A 38 8.27 7.95 -11.19
N LEU A 39 7.69 7.54 -10.07
CA LEU A 39 6.74 8.38 -9.34
C LEU A 39 7.38 9.63 -8.74
N SER A 40 8.65 9.55 -8.32
CA SER A 40 9.42 10.73 -7.88
C SER A 40 9.70 11.71 -9.03
N ILE A 41 9.88 11.22 -10.26
CA ILE A 41 10.01 12.07 -11.45
C ILE A 41 8.67 12.76 -11.77
N ILE A 42 7.57 12.02 -11.69
CA ILE A 42 6.23 12.50 -12.06
C ILE A 42 5.66 13.51 -11.05
N GLY A 43 5.57 13.11 -9.78
CA GLY A 43 4.84 13.85 -8.74
C GLY A 43 5.70 14.19 -7.53
N GLY A 44 7.02 14.03 -7.65
CA GLY A 44 7.96 14.46 -6.64
C GLY A 44 7.90 13.67 -5.33
N LEU A 45 8.37 14.31 -4.26
CA LEU A 45 8.37 13.71 -2.92
C LEU A 45 6.96 13.50 -2.37
N TYR A 46 5.97 14.26 -2.84
CA TYR A 46 4.59 14.11 -2.42
C TYR A 46 4.01 12.75 -2.85
N PHE A 47 4.12 12.39 -4.12
CA PHE A 47 3.64 11.10 -4.61
C PHE A 47 4.43 9.95 -3.98
N LEU A 48 5.74 10.14 -3.83
CA LEU A 48 6.60 9.17 -3.15
C LEU A 48 6.18 8.97 -1.68
N SER A 49 5.76 10.02 -0.96
CA SER A 49 5.35 9.91 0.45
C SER A 49 4.15 8.99 0.64
N LEU A 50 3.19 8.99 -0.29
CA LEU A 50 2.02 8.11 -0.28
C LEU A 50 2.42 6.65 -0.53
N LEU A 51 3.26 6.41 -1.55
CA LEU A 51 3.79 5.08 -1.86
C LEU A 51 4.61 4.52 -0.69
N VAL A 52 5.48 5.35 -0.10
CA VAL A 52 6.32 4.97 1.05
C VAL A 52 5.48 4.67 2.27
N THR A 53 4.46 5.50 2.56
CA THR A 53 3.51 5.25 3.66
C THR A 53 2.82 3.91 3.49
N PHE A 54 2.27 3.63 2.31
CA PHE A 54 1.68 2.33 1.99
C PHE A 54 2.68 1.19 2.24
N PHE A 55 3.86 1.26 1.62
CA PHE A 55 4.83 0.18 1.67
C PHE A 55 5.33 -0.12 3.09
N ILE A 56 5.71 0.93 3.84
CA ILE A 56 6.24 0.79 5.21
C ILE A 56 5.14 0.29 6.13
N SER A 57 3.98 0.95 6.16
CA SER A 57 2.90 0.61 7.09
C SER A 57 2.38 -0.81 6.86
N SER A 58 2.14 -1.19 5.61
CA SER A 58 1.72 -2.54 5.25
C SER A 58 2.78 -3.61 5.59
N ASN A 59 4.08 -3.30 5.49
CA ASN A 59 5.14 -4.22 5.92
C ASN A 59 5.21 -4.38 7.44
N LEU A 60 4.99 -3.30 8.19
CA LEU A 60 4.95 -3.34 9.65
C LEU A 60 3.77 -4.19 10.15
N ILE A 61 2.59 -3.99 9.56
CA ILE A 61 1.40 -4.74 9.90
C ILE A 61 1.53 -6.22 9.55
N GLY A 62 2.04 -6.57 8.37
CA GLY A 62 2.23 -7.98 8.02
C GLY A 62 3.20 -8.70 8.98
N ARG A 63 4.25 -8.01 9.45
CA ARG A 63 5.14 -8.57 10.48
C ARG A 63 4.46 -8.71 11.83
N PHE A 64 3.68 -7.71 12.23
CA PHE A 64 2.91 -7.77 13.47
C PHE A 64 1.90 -8.93 13.42
N SER A 65 1.16 -9.06 12.32
CA SER A 65 0.19 -10.14 12.15
C SER A 65 0.84 -11.50 12.21
N LYS A 66 1.91 -11.72 11.42
CA LYS A 66 2.68 -12.97 11.45
C LYS A 66 3.22 -13.32 12.84
N LYS A 67 3.68 -12.33 13.61
CA LYS A 67 4.13 -12.54 14.99
C LYS A 67 2.97 -13.02 15.87
N MET A 68 1.79 -12.44 15.72
CA MET A 68 0.60 -12.78 16.49
C MET A 68 0.02 -14.15 16.10
N GLU A 69 -0.02 -14.48 14.81
CA GLU A 69 -0.46 -15.80 14.32
C GLU A 69 0.38 -16.93 14.92
N ASN A 70 1.71 -16.77 14.95
CA ASN A 70 2.63 -17.71 15.57
C ASN A 70 2.36 -17.92 17.06
N GLN A 71 2.02 -16.84 17.79
CA GLN A 71 1.66 -16.94 19.21
C GLN A 71 0.32 -17.64 19.43
N LEU A 72 -0.60 -17.54 18.47
CA LEU A 72 -1.93 -18.16 18.54
C LEU A 72 -1.96 -19.58 17.95
N ALA A 73 -0.82 -20.13 17.49
CA ALA A 73 -0.69 -21.42 16.82
C ALA A 73 -1.71 -21.64 15.68
N ARG A 74 -2.09 -20.56 14.99
CA ARG A 74 -3.05 -20.62 13.87
C ARG A 74 -2.35 -21.08 12.60
N ILE A 75 -3.13 -21.67 11.69
CA ILE A 75 -2.66 -22.04 10.35
C ILE A 75 -2.12 -20.78 9.67
N HIS A 76 -0.88 -20.85 9.18
CA HIS A 76 -0.27 -19.80 8.38
C HIS A 76 -1.10 -19.59 7.10
N ALA A 77 -1.97 -18.57 7.10
CA ALA A 77 -2.48 -18.02 5.86
C ALA A 77 -1.31 -17.32 5.14
N LYS A 78 -1.34 -17.29 3.81
CA LYS A 78 -0.19 -17.00 2.94
C LYS A 78 0.37 -15.56 3.14
N SER A 79 1.24 -15.35 4.12
CA SER A 79 2.11 -14.17 4.24
C SER A 79 3.39 -14.42 3.41
N GLY A 80 3.27 -14.19 2.09
CA GLY A 80 4.36 -14.32 1.14
C GLY A 80 5.27 -13.09 1.11
N VAL A 81 6.54 -13.30 0.75
CA VAL A 81 7.46 -12.18 0.45
C VAL A 81 6.99 -11.48 -0.82
N ARG A 82 6.89 -10.14 -0.81
CA ARG A 82 6.37 -9.39 -1.96
C ARG A 82 7.28 -9.50 -3.18
N ASP A 83 6.73 -9.95 -4.30
CA ASP A 83 7.41 -10.03 -5.57
C ASP A 83 7.01 -8.91 -6.53
N TYR A 84 7.58 -8.91 -7.74
CA TYR A 84 7.26 -7.89 -8.76
C TYR A 84 5.77 -7.90 -9.14
N SER A 85 5.11 -9.06 -9.13
CA SER A 85 3.71 -9.18 -9.50
C SER A 85 2.83 -8.46 -8.49
N GLN A 86 3.09 -8.65 -7.19
CA GLN A 86 2.39 -7.93 -6.14
C GLN A 86 2.71 -6.42 -6.13
N VAL A 87 3.96 -6.04 -6.44
CA VAL A 87 4.34 -4.62 -6.53
C VAL A 87 3.60 -3.94 -7.68
N LEU A 88 3.52 -4.58 -8.86
CA LEU A 88 2.78 -4.05 -10.00
C LEU A 88 1.27 -4.06 -9.74
N ALA A 89 0.70 -5.16 -9.22
CA ALA A 89 -0.73 -5.24 -8.95
C ALA A 89 -1.21 -4.10 -8.04
N ASN A 90 -0.44 -3.79 -6.99
CA ASN A 90 -0.82 -2.77 -6.02
C ASN A 90 -0.44 -1.34 -6.43
N GLY A 91 0.61 -1.17 -7.24
CA GLY A 91 1.15 0.15 -7.58
C GLY A 91 0.87 0.63 -9.00
N PHE A 92 0.57 -0.26 -9.95
CA PHE A 92 0.36 0.10 -11.35
C PHE A 92 -0.87 0.99 -11.58
N PRO A 93 -2.04 0.75 -10.94
CA PRO A 93 -3.17 1.67 -11.08
C PRO A 93 -2.82 3.10 -10.65
N ALA A 94 -2.08 3.24 -9.54
CA ALA A 94 -1.58 4.53 -9.09
C ALA A 94 -0.60 5.13 -10.11
N PHE A 95 0.32 4.35 -10.64
CA PHE A 95 1.24 4.79 -11.69
C PHE A 95 0.53 5.29 -12.95
N VAL A 96 -0.57 4.64 -13.37
CA VAL A 96 -1.39 5.10 -14.50
C VAL A 96 -1.97 6.49 -14.22
N PHE A 97 -2.63 6.68 -13.07
CA PHE A 97 -3.18 7.98 -12.69
C PHE A 97 -2.10 9.07 -12.58
N ALA A 98 -0.96 8.76 -11.98
CA ALA A 98 0.17 9.68 -11.91
C ALA A 98 0.67 10.06 -13.32
N THR A 99 0.77 9.08 -14.22
CA THR A 99 1.19 9.34 -15.61
C THR A 99 0.20 10.24 -16.34
N ILE A 100 -1.10 10.04 -16.16
CA ILE A 100 -2.11 10.91 -16.76
C ILE A 100 -2.02 12.33 -16.18
N PHE A 101 -1.85 12.46 -14.85
CA PHE A 101 -1.60 13.75 -14.21
C PHE A 101 -0.38 14.46 -14.81
N TYR A 102 0.72 13.75 -15.06
CA TYR A 102 1.93 14.32 -15.65
C TYR A 102 1.67 15.02 -17.00
N PHE A 103 0.79 14.46 -17.83
CA PHE A 103 0.48 15.03 -19.16
C PHE A 103 -0.66 16.04 -19.16
N THR A 104 -1.61 15.91 -18.23
CA THR A 104 -2.83 16.74 -18.20
C THR A 104 -2.74 17.91 -17.22
N ALA A 105 -1.89 17.79 -16.20
CA ALA A 105 -1.85 18.65 -15.02
C ALA A 105 -3.19 18.76 -14.27
N ASP A 106 -4.15 17.87 -14.51
CA ASP A 106 -5.46 17.89 -13.86
C ASP A 106 -5.41 17.16 -12.52
N HIS A 107 -5.74 17.89 -11.46
CA HIS A 107 -5.63 17.43 -10.08
C HIS A 107 -6.57 16.28 -9.74
N ILE A 108 -7.64 16.04 -10.53
CA ILE A 108 -8.51 14.87 -10.35
C ILE A 108 -7.73 13.55 -10.43
N TYR A 109 -6.64 13.52 -11.21
CA TYR A 109 -5.80 12.34 -11.35
C TYR A 109 -4.86 12.15 -10.14
N ILE A 110 -4.58 13.19 -9.36
CA ILE A 110 -3.91 13.05 -8.06
C ILE A 110 -4.85 12.34 -7.07
N LEU A 111 -6.14 12.68 -7.09
CA LEU A 111 -7.15 11.98 -6.29
C LEU A 111 -7.27 10.50 -6.71
N GLY A 112 -7.25 10.22 -8.01
CA GLY A 112 -7.19 8.86 -8.54
C GLY A 112 -5.95 8.08 -8.08
N PHE A 113 -4.77 8.71 -8.14
CA PHE A 113 -3.51 8.16 -7.62
C PHE A 113 -3.62 7.82 -6.13
N ALA A 114 -4.08 8.77 -5.31
CA ALA A 114 -4.20 8.58 -3.87
C ALA A 114 -5.23 7.50 -3.52
N THR A 115 -6.35 7.45 -4.24
CA THR A 115 -7.39 6.43 -4.07
C THR A 115 -6.88 5.04 -4.41
N ALA A 116 -6.09 4.89 -5.48
CA ALA A 116 -5.45 3.62 -5.83
C ALA A 116 -4.50 3.14 -4.72
N ILE A 117 -3.65 4.03 -4.19
CA ILE A 117 -2.76 3.69 -3.07
C ILE A 117 -3.56 3.37 -1.80
N ALA A 118 -4.62 4.12 -1.50
CA ALA A 118 -5.48 3.91 -0.33
C ALA A 118 -6.20 2.55 -0.40
N SER A 119 -6.72 2.19 -1.57
CA SER A 119 -7.34 0.89 -1.83
C SER A 119 -6.35 -0.25 -1.62
N SER A 120 -5.14 -0.15 -2.17
CA SER A 120 -4.09 -1.15 -1.99
C SER A 120 -3.64 -1.29 -0.52
N ASN A 121 -3.56 -0.18 0.22
CA ASN A 121 -3.24 -0.22 1.66
C ASN A 121 -4.38 -0.83 2.48
N ALA A 122 -5.63 -0.50 2.15
CA ALA A 122 -6.82 -1.06 2.80
C ALA A 122 -6.94 -2.57 2.59
N ASP A 123 -6.72 -3.06 1.37
CA ASP A 123 -6.70 -4.49 1.06
C ASP A 123 -5.60 -5.23 1.83
N THR A 124 -4.40 -4.65 1.88
CA THR A 124 -3.27 -5.25 2.61
C THR A 124 -3.52 -5.28 4.12
N TRP A 125 -3.99 -4.18 4.71
CA TRP A 125 -4.29 -4.14 6.15
C TRP A 125 -5.44 -5.09 6.51
N GLY A 126 -6.48 -5.13 5.68
CA GLY A 126 -7.64 -5.97 5.89
C GLY A 126 -7.32 -7.45 5.83
N SER A 127 -6.52 -7.87 4.85
CA SER A 127 -6.07 -9.25 4.71
C SER A 127 -5.09 -9.66 5.81
N GLU A 128 -4.10 -8.82 6.13
CA GLU A 128 -3.10 -9.14 7.16
C GLU A 128 -3.72 -9.18 8.57
N LEU A 129 -4.54 -8.20 8.97
CA LEU A 129 -5.15 -8.19 10.31
C LEU A 129 -6.44 -8.99 10.39
N GLY A 130 -7.09 -9.27 9.26
CA GLY A 130 -8.31 -10.08 9.21
C GLY A 130 -8.10 -11.51 9.67
N VAL A 131 -6.92 -12.09 9.41
CA VAL A 131 -6.57 -13.46 9.85
C VAL A 131 -6.52 -13.61 11.37
N LEU A 132 -6.29 -12.50 12.09
CA LEU A 132 -6.29 -12.47 13.56
C LEU A 132 -7.69 -12.49 14.17
N SER A 133 -8.76 -12.45 13.35
CA SER A 133 -10.13 -12.43 13.87
C SER A 133 -10.45 -13.64 14.73
N LYS A 134 -11.19 -13.45 15.82
CA LYS A 134 -11.68 -14.56 16.65
C LYS A 134 -12.88 -15.28 16.00
N LYS A 135 -13.65 -14.57 15.17
CA LYS A 135 -14.80 -15.12 14.46
C LYS A 135 -14.35 -15.62 13.08
N SER A 136 -14.97 -16.71 12.61
CA SER A 136 -14.73 -17.20 11.25
C SER A 136 -15.12 -16.13 10.21
N PRO A 137 -14.34 -15.98 9.13
CA PRO A 137 -14.68 -15.07 8.05
C PRO A 137 -15.99 -15.49 7.36
N VAL A 138 -16.65 -14.51 6.77
CA VAL A 138 -17.86 -14.67 5.97
C VAL A 138 -17.52 -14.36 4.52
N SER A 139 -17.99 -15.17 3.57
CA SER A 139 -17.84 -14.89 2.14
C SER A 139 -18.57 -13.60 1.77
N ILE A 140 -17.89 -12.67 1.09
CA ILE A 140 -18.50 -11.43 0.59
C ILE A 140 -19.60 -11.65 -0.45
N VAL A 141 -19.56 -12.80 -1.14
CA VAL A 141 -20.54 -13.15 -2.19
C VAL A 141 -21.76 -13.85 -1.60
N THR A 142 -21.54 -14.86 -0.75
CA THR A 142 -22.63 -15.75 -0.29
C THR A 142 -23.13 -15.42 1.11
N TRP A 143 -22.43 -14.56 1.85
CA TRP A 143 -22.70 -14.24 3.26
C TRP A 143 -22.69 -15.47 4.20
N LYS A 144 -22.08 -16.59 3.75
CA LYS A 144 -21.91 -17.80 4.55
C LYS A 144 -20.51 -17.86 5.18
N PRO A 145 -20.37 -18.47 6.37
CA PRO A 145 -19.06 -18.69 6.98
C PRO A 145 -18.15 -19.52 6.06
N ILE A 146 -16.89 -19.11 5.95
CA ILE A 146 -15.86 -19.83 5.20
C ILE A 146 -14.63 -20.05 6.07
N GLN A 147 -13.73 -20.93 5.62
CA GLN A 147 -12.48 -21.18 6.32
C GLN A 147 -11.53 -19.98 6.24
N THR A 148 -10.86 -19.67 7.35
CA THR A 148 -9.82 -18.63 7.41
C THR A 148 -8.69 -18.92 6.43
N GLY A 149 -8.27 -17.89 5.69
CA GLY A 149 -7.21 -17.99 4.69
C GLY A 149 -7.71 -18.28 3.26
N LEU A 150 -9.01 -18.51 3.07
CA LEU A 150 -9.61 -18.54 1.73
C LEU A 150 -9.88 -17.12 1.21
N SER A 151 -9.73 -16.94 -0.11
CA SER A 151 -10.01 -15.68 -0.77
C SER A 151 -11.50 -15.32 -0.68
N GLY A 152 -11.80 -14.01 -0.63
CA GLY A 152 -13.17 -13.49 -0.56
C GLY A 152 -13.82 -13.52 0.83
N GLY A 153 -13.06 -13.86 1.88
CA GLY A 153 -13.51 -13.82 3.26
C GLY A 153 -13.35 -12.45 3.91
N ILE A 154 -14.41 -11.91 4.49
CA ILE A 154 -14.41 -10.68 5.27
C ILE A 154 -14.62 -10.97 6.76
N THR A 155 -13.98 -10.16 7.61
CA THR A 155 -14.15 -10.17 9.07
C THR A 155 -14.32 -8.74 9.56
N ALA A 156 -15.00 -8.52 10.68
CA ALA A 156 -15.13 -7.17 11.26
C ALA A 156 -13.77 -6.55 11.58
N THR A 157 -12.82 -7.35 12.07
CA THR A 157 -11.44 -6.93 12.33
C THR A 157 -10.71 -6.52 11.05
N GLY A 158 -10.87 -7.30 9.96
CA GLY A 158 -10.31 -6.98 8.65
C GLY A 158 -10.93 -5.71 8.07
N SER A 159 -12.26 -5.55 8.12
CA SER A 159 -12.93 -4.35 7.61
C SER A 159 -12.53 -3.08 8.35
N LEU A 160 -12.41 -3.12 9.69
CA LEU A 160 -11.90 -1.99 10.47
C LEU A 160 -10.43 -1.69 10.15
N ALA A 161 -9.61 -2.72 9.94
CA ALA A 161 -8.23 -2.56 9.50
C ALA A 161 -8.13 -1.94 8.10
N SER A 162 -8.98 -2.35 7.15
CA SER A 162 -9.09 -1.74 5.83
C SER A 162 -9.47 -0.26 5.92
N LEU A 163 -10.44 0.08 6.75
CA LEU A 163 -10.85 1.47 6.98
C LEU A 163 -9.69 2.30 7.54
N ALA A 164 -9.00 1.80 8.56
CA ALA A 164 -7.84 2.47 9.15
C ALA A 164 -6.69 2.63 8.14
N GLY A 165 -6.45 1.61 7.30
CA GLY A 165 -5.44 1.64 6.24
C GLY A 165 -5.75 2.69 5.18
N ALA A 166 -7.01 2.79 4.73
CA ALA A 166 -7.45 3.83 3.80
C ALA A 166 -7.34 5.23 4.43
N MET A 167 -7.80 5.40 5.68
CA MET A 167 -7.73 6.66 6.41
C MET A 167 -6.30 7.17 6.57
N LEU A 168 -5.33 6.29 6.85
CA LEU A 168 -3.93 6.67 6.94
C LEU A 168 -3.44 7.31 5.64
N ILE A 169 -3.75 6.70 4.48
CA ILE A 169 -3.36 7.25 3.18
C ILE A 169 -4.09 8.56 2.91
N ALA A 170 -5.39 8.66 3.23
CA ALA A 170 -6.16 9.89 3.07
C ALA A 170 -5.58 11.05 3.89
N VAL A 171 -5.16 10.83 5.13
CA VAL A 171 -4.53 11.86 5.97
C VAL A 171 -3.20 12.34 5.36
N ILE A 172 -2.34 11.41 4.94
CA ILE A 172 -1.07 11.77 4.26
C ILE A 172 -1.34 12.50 2.94
N PHE A 173 -2.37 12.09 2.21
CA PHE A 173 -2.78 12.74 0.96
C PHE A 173 -3.19 14.19 1.21
N ILE A 174 -4.10 14.44 2.15
CA ILE A 174 -4.60 15.78 2.47
C ILE A 174 -3.45 16.67 2.94
N ALA A 175 -2.66 16.19 3.93
CA ALA A 175 -1.55 16.96 4.46
C ALA A 175 -0.50 17.28 3.38
N GLY A 176 -0.10 16.29 2.58
CA GLY A 176 0.86 16.48 1.51
C GLY A 176 0.33 17.34 0.37
N TYR A 177 -0.97 17.27 0.06
CA TYR A 177 -1.62 18.10 -0.95
C TYR A 177 -1.51 19.56 -0.58
N TYR A 178 -1.92 19.92 0.65
CA TYR A 178 -1.84 21.29 1.15
C TYR A 178 -0.40 21.81 1.22
N LEU A 179 0.57 20.96 1.61
CA LEU A 179 1.97 21.35 1.66
C LEU A 179 2.60 21.57 0.27
N THR A 180 2.08 20.89 -0.76
CA THR A 180 2.66 20.91 -2.11
C THR A 180 1.99 21.93 -3.02
N TYR A 181 0.65 22.03 -2.97
CA TYR A 181 -0.17 22.83 -3.88
C TYR A 181 -0.88 24.00 -3.19
N GLY A 182 -0.83 24.10 -1.86
CA GLY A 182 -1.49 25.16 -1.10
C GLY A 182 -3.02 25.01 -1.06
N THR A 183 -3.72 26.10 -0.75
CA THR A 183 -5.20 26.17 -0.70
C THR A 183 -5.82 26.66 -2.02
N ALA A 184 -5.02 26.81 -3.08
CA ALA A 184 -5.49 27.37 -4.33
C ALA A 184 -6.21 26.29 -5.15
N GLU A 185 -7.54 26.42 -5.14
CA GLU A 185 -8.58 25.61 -5.77
C GLU A 185 -8.91 24.27 -5.07
N PRO A 186 -10.08 24.20 -4.40
CA PRO A 186 -10.66 22.90 -4.10
C PRO A 186 -11.01 22.22 -5.43
N LEU A 187 -10.64 20.93 -5.51
CA LEU A 187 -11.06 19.99 -6.56
C LEU A 187 -12.55 20.11 -6.90
#